data_AF-Q7VLB7-F1
#
_entry.id   AF-Q7VLB7-F1
#
_cell.length_a   1.000
_cell.length_b   1.000
_cell.length_c   1.000
_cell.angle_alpha   90.00
_cell.angle_beta   90.00
_cell.angle_gamma   90.00
#
_symmetry.space_group_name_H-M   'P 1'
#
loop_
_entity.id
_entity.type
_entity.pdbx_description
1 polymer ?
#
loop_
_entity_poly.entity_id
_entity_poly.type
_entity_poly.pdbx_seq_one_letter_code
_entity_poly.pdbx_strand_id
1 'polypeptide(L)'
;MKILIKLIAAFTLSIVISNISNYRPNATILNVLYTVSGILFSVGLGLIITLVPNGIRNPIYINEIRQTVNEVRNRFFVEFAIVTLSYVIFSDSDNWSIYTSLIYENFTIKVDLVLFSGSVIFLSLPYFVINFLSIQKLNNDIFDRVSQETQ
;
A
#
# COMPACT_ATOMS: atom_id res chain seq x y z
N MET A 1 -10.25 2.11 -7.80
CA MET A 1 -9.41 2.93 -8.72
C MET A 1 -8.01 3.22 -8.20
N LYS A 2 -7.82 3.68 -6.95
CA LYS A 2 -6.48 4.07 -6.44
C LYS A 2 -5.40 2.96 -6.56
N ILE A 3 -5.75 1.72 -6.20
CA ILE A 3 -4.83 0.56 -6.27
C ILE A 3 -4.44 0.23 -7.72
N LEU A 4 -5.39 0.24 -8.66
CA LEU A 4 -5.10 -0.04 -10.08
C LEU A 4 -4.14 1.00 -10.68
N ILE A 5 -4.37 2.30 -10.39
CA ILE A 5 -3.49 3.39 -10.84
C ILE A 5 -2.09 3.20 -10.26
N LYS A 6 -1.98 2.82 -8.98
CA LYS A 6 -0.69 2.50 -8.35
C LYS A 6 0.02 1.34 -9.04
N LEU A 7 -0.71 0.26 -9.37
CA LEU A 7 -0.13 -0.91 -10.06
C LEU A 7 0.37 -0.53 -11.47
N ILE A 8 -0.40 0.28 -12.21
CA ILE A 8 0.01 0.81 -13.51
C ILE A 8 1.26 1.70 -13.37
N ALA A 9 1.29 2.55 -12.34
CA ALA A 9 2.44 3.40 -12.05
C ALA A 9 3.68 2.58 -11.68
N ALA A 10 3.54 1.55 -10.85
CA ALA A 10 4.62 0.63 -10.50
C ALA A 10 5.16 -0.12 -11.72
N PHE A 11 4.25 -0.58 -12.59
CA PHE A 11 4.61 -1.24 -13.84
C PHE A 11 5.38 -0.29 -14.77
N THR A 12 4.87 0.92 -14.97
CA THR A 12 5.52 1.95 -15.79
C THR A 12 6.90 2.30 -15.24
N LEU A 13 6.99 2.56 -13.93
CA LEU A 13 8.25 2.85 -13.25
C LEU A 13 9.26 1.72 -13.43
N SER A 14 8.81 0.46 -13.34
CA SER A 14 9.69 -0.68 -13.48
C SER A 14 10.28 -0.82 -14.89
N ILE A 15 9.48 -0.58 -15.92
CA ILE A 15 9.95 -0.57 -17.30
C ILE A 15 10.96 0.57 -17.50
N VAL A 16 10.65 1.78 -17.02
CA VAL A 16 11.56 2.93 -17.16
C VAL A 16 12.91 2.65 -16.52
N ILE A 17 12.94 2.16 -15.28
CA ILE A 17 14.20 1.86 -14.58
C ILE A 17 14.96 0.74 -15.28
N SER A 18 14.29 -0.34 -15.70
CA SER A 18 14.93 -1.49 -16.35
C SER A 18 15.56 -1.15 -17.72
N ASN A 19 15.03 -0.15 -18.42
CA ASN A 19 15.54 0.27 -19.73
C ASN A 19 16.60 1.37 -19.65
N ILE A 20 16.61 2.18 -18.59
CA ILE A 20 17.63 3.25 -18.39
C ILE A 20 18.81 2.76 -17.56
N SER A 21 18.59 1.83 -16.64
CA SER A 21 19.57 1.36 -15.65
C SER A 21 19.57 -0.16 -15.56
N ASN A 22 20.73 -0.73 -15.19
CA ASN A 22 20.84 -2.14 -14.82
C ASN A 22 20.58 -2.38 -13.32
N TYR A 23 20.00 -1.39 -12.64
CA TYR A 23 19.62 -1.54 -11.24
C TYR A 23 18.57 -2.65 -11.08
N ARG A 24 18.78 -3.49 -10.07
CA ARG A 24 17.85 -4.53 -9.66
C ARG A 24 17.83 -4.60 -8.14
N PRO A 25 16.65 -4.52 -7.48
CA PRO A 25 16.60 -4.65 -6.04
C PRO A 25 17.00 -6.07 -5.63
N ASN A 26 17.98 -6.18 -4.73
CA ASN A 26 18.35 -7.45 -4.14
C ASN A 26 17.37 -7.87 -3.04
N ALA A 27 17.47 -9.11 -2.58
CA ALA A 27 16.60 -9.66 -1.52
C ALA A 27 16.63 -8.81 -0.24
N THR A 28 17.78 -8.23 0.12
CA THR A 28 17.91 -7.37 1.30
C THR A 28 17.04 -6.12 1.19
N ILE A 29 17.05 -5.42 0.05
CA ILE A 29 16.23 -4.22 -0.17
C ILE A 29 14.75 -4.57 -0.13
N LEU A 30 14.35 -5.66 -0.80
CA LEU A 30 12.95 -6.11 -0.78
C LEU A 30 12.50 -6.45 0.65
N ASN A 31 13.35 -7.10 1.45
CA ASN A 31 13.06 -7.43 2.83
C ASN A 31 12.87 -6.17 3.69
N VAL A 32 13.74 -5.18 3.55
CA VAL A 32 13.60 -3.89 4.26
C VAL A 32 12.27 -3.21 3.90
N LEU A 33 11.96 -3.10 2.61
CA LEU A 33 10.71 -2.49 2.15
C LEU A 33 9.47 -3.23 2.65
N TYR A 34 9.50 -4.56 2.62
CA TYR A 34 8.41 -5.40 3.12
C TYR A 34 8.25 -5.27 4.65
N THR A 35 9.36 -5.24 5.39
CA THR A 35 9.36 -5.07 6.85
C THR A 35 8.74 -3.73 7.25
N VAL A 36 9.15 -2.63 6.60
CA VAL A 36 8.56 -1.30 6.86
C VAL A 36 7.06 -1.30 6.52
N SER A 37 6.67 -1.93 5.41
CA SER A 37 5.26 -2.08 5.04
C SER A 37 4.45 -2.86 6.09
N GLY A 38 5.02 -3.95 6.63
CA GLY A 38 4.42 -4.75 7.69
C GLY A 38 4.23 -3.99 9.00
N ILE A 39 5.20 -3.15 9.37
CA ILE A 39 5.09 -2.26 10.54
C ILE A 39 3.95 -1.25 10.33
N LEU A 40 3.94 -0.55 9.19
CA LEU A 40 2.89 0.44 8.88
C LEU A 40 1.50 -0.20 8.83
N PHE A 41 1.38 -1.39 8.26
CA PHE A 41 0.14 -2.16 8.25
C PHE A 41 -0.31 -2.51 9.67
N SER A 42 0.59 -3.05 10.50
CA SER A 42 0.25 -3.49 11.86
C SER A 42 -0.15 -2.33 12.76
N VAL A 43 0.61 -1.24 12.74
CA VAL A 43 0.30 -0.02 13.50
C VAL A 43 -0.99 0.63 12.99
N GLY A 44 -1.17 0.70 11.67
CA GLY A 44 -2.39 1.24 11.07
C GLY A 44 -3.63 0.44 11.41
N LEU A 45 -3.58 -0.89 11.30
CA LEU A 45 -4.68 -1.76 11.70
C LEU A 45 -5.00 -1.61 13.19
N GLY A 46 -3.98 -1.48 14.04
CA GLY A 46 -4.13 -1.21 15.47
C GLY A 46 -4.99 0.03 15.76
N LEU A 47 -4.78 1.14 15.04
CA LEU A 47 -5.60 2.34 15.19
C LEU A 47 -7.03 2.17 14.66
N ILE A 48 -7.21 1.39 13.59
CA ILE A 48 -8.54 1.14 13.02
C ILE A 48 -9.41 0.35 14.00
N ILE A 49 -8.85 -0.67 14.66
CA ILE A 49 -9.62 -1.53 15.58
C ILE A 49 -9.94 -0.86 16.92
N THR A 50 -9.14 0.12 17.34
CA THR A 50 -9.38 0.89 18.57
C THR A 50 -10.37 2.04 18.39
N LEU A 51 -10.76 2.32 17.14
CA LEU A 51 -11.72 3.36 16.80
C LEU A 51 -13.14 2.93 17.21
N VAL A 52 -13.57 3.38 18.39
CA VAL A 52 -14.90 3.10 18.93
C VAL A 52 -15.70 4.39 19.00
N PRO A 53 -16.85 4.51 18.31
CA PRO A 53 -17.71 5.69 18.34
C PRO A 53 -18.54 5.77 19.64
N ASN A 54 -17.89 5.62 20.79
CA ASN A 54 -18.55 5.71 22.09
C ASN A 54 -18.90 7.18 22.38
N GLY A 55 -20.13 7.42 22.87
CA GLY A 55 -20.59 8.76 23.27
C GLY A 55 -21.35 9.52 22.18
N ILE A 56 -21.31 9.07 20.92
CA ILE A 56 -22.15 9.63 19.86
C ILE A 56 -23.60 9.17 20.06
N ARG A 57 -24.55 10.11 20.08
CA ARG A 57 -25.99 9.77 20.25
C ARG A 57 -26.72 9.55 18.93
N ASN A 58 -26.20 10.10 17.82
CA ASN A 58 -26.84 10.00 16.51
C ASN A 58 -26.58 8.62 15.85
N PRO A 59 -27.60 7.76 15.67
CA PRO A 59 -27.43 6.43 15.11
C PRO A 59 -27.02 6.43 13.63
N ILE A 60 -27.42 7.45 12.85
CA ILE A 60 -27.04 7.59 11.44
C ILE A 60 -25.52 7.78 11.36
N TYR A 61 -24.98 8.69 12.18
CA TYR A 61 -23.56 9.00 12.22
C TYR A 61 -22.71 7.81 12.70
N ILE A 62 -23.19 7.04 13.68
CA ILE A 62 -22.53 5.80 14.12
C ILE A 62 -22.41 4.81 12.94
N ASN A 63 -23.46 4.68 12.13
CA ASN A 63 -23.44 3.76 11.00
C ASN A 63 -22.46 4.22 9.90
N GLU A 64 -22.43 5.53 9.61
CA GLU A 64 -21.47 6.13 8.67
C GLU A 64 -20.01 5.91 9.12
N ILE A 65 -19.72 6.09 10.41
CA ILE A 65 -18.39 5.82 10.97
C ILE A 65 -18.03 4.35 10.80
N ARG A 66 -18.92 3.43 11.20
CA ARG A 66 -18.66 1.98 11.09
C ARG A 66 -18.43 1.56 9.64
N GLN A 67 -19.20 2.09 8.71
CA GLN A 67 -19.00 1.83 7.29
C GLN A 67 -17.63 2.34 6.83
N THR A 68 -17.28 3.59 7.18
CA THR A 68 -15.99 4.20 6.82
C THR A 68 -14.81 3.41 7.39
N VAL A 69 -14.87 3.03 8.67
CA VAL A 69 -13.85 2.22 9.34
C VAL A 69 -13.69 0.87 8.64
N ASN A 70 -14.78 0.18 8.33
CA ASN A 70 -14.74 -1.10 7.63
C ASN A 70 -14.17 -0.97 6.21
N GLU A 71 -14.53 0.08 5.48
CA GLU A 71 -13.99 0.36 4.14
C GLU A 71 -12.49 0.59 4.17
N VAL A 72 -12.00 1.41 5.11
CA VAL A 72 -10.57 1.68 5.26
C VAL A 72 -9.81 0.42 5.70
N ARG A 73 -10.37 -0.35 6.66
CA ARG A 73 -9.82 -1.64 7.10
C ARG A 73 -9.62 -2.59 5.93
N ASN A 74 -10.67 -2.77 5.11
CA ASN A 74 -10.61 -3.68 3.97
C ASN A 74 -9.58 -3.22 2.93
N ARG A 75 -9.43 -1.90 2.72
CA ARG A 75 -8.37 -1.34 1.86
C ARG A 75 -6.97 -1.62 2.38
N PHE A 76 -6.75 -1.54 3.69
CA PHE A 76 -5.48 -1.92 4.32
C PHE A 76 -5.16 -3.40 4.09
N PHE A 77 -6.13 -4.28 4.30
CA PHE A 77 -5.95 -5.72 4.07
C PHE A 77 -5.63 -6.05 2.62
N VAL A 78 -6.38 -5.49 1.67
CA VAL A 78 -6.14 -5.72 0.24
C VAL A 78 -4.75 -5.23 -0.18
N GLU A 79 -4.37 -4.03 0.27
CA GLU A 79 -3.06 -3.48 -0.05
C GLU A 79 -1.92 -4.31 0.54
N PHE A 80 -2.05 -4.72 1.80
CA PHE A 80 -1.07 -5.57 2.46
C PHE A 80 -0.98 -6.95 1.82
N ALA A 81 -2.11 -7.54 1.39
CA ALA A 81 -2.11 -8.79 0.66
C ALA A 81 -1.35 -8.68 -0.67
N ILE A 82 -1.52 -7.59 -1.42
CA ILE A 82 -0.76 -7.33 -2.65
C ILE A 82 0.73 -7.24 -2.35
N VAL A 83 1.12 -6.43 -1.35
CA VAL A 83 2.52 -6.27 -0.94
C VAL A 83 3.15 -7.61 -0.53
N THR A 84 2.43 -8.40 0.25
CA THR A 84 2.87 -9.74 0.70
C THR A 84 3.02 -10.71 -0.46
N LEU A 85 2.05 -10.78 -1.38
CA LEU A 85 2.15 -11.64 -2.55
C LEU A 85 3.31 -11.22 -3.46
N SER A 86 3.46 -9.92 -3.72
CA SER A 86 4.60 -9.40 -4.48
C SER A 86 5.93 -9.75 -3.83
N TYR A 87 6.05 -9.61 -2.51
CA TYR A 87 7.27 -9.97 -1.81
C TYR A 87 7.54 -11.48 -1.84
N VAL A 88 6.56 -12.32 -1.48
CA VAL A 88 6.76 -13.77 -1.40
C VAL A 88 7.10 -14.38 -2.76
N ILE A 89 6.46 -13.94 -3.84
CA ILE A 89 6.68 -14.49 -5.19
C ILE A 89 8.03 -14.04 -5.77
N PHE A 90 8.45 -12.80 -5.50
CA PHE A 90 9.59 -12.18 -6.18
C PHE A 90 10.78 -11.84 -5.27
N SER A 91 10.78 -12.27 -4.00
CA SER A 91 11.86 -11.97 -3.05
C SER A 91 13.18 -12.65 -3.40
N ASP A 92 13.12 -13.81 -4.06
CA ASP A 92 14.29 -14.51 -4.56
C ASP A 92 14.66 -13.97 -5.95
N SER A 93 15.53 -12.96 -5.97
CA SER A 93 15.90 -12.26 -7.20
C SER A 93 16.55 -13.16 -8.25
N ASP A 94 17.21 -14.23 -7.81
CA ASP A 94 18.03 -15.07 -8.69
C ASP A 94 17.19 -16.08 -9.49
N ASN A 95 16.00 -16.41 -8.98
CA ASN A 95 15.06 -17.32 -9.65
C ASN A 95 14.30 -16.67 -10.83
N TRP A 96 14.32 -15.33 -10.91
CA TRP A 96 13.59 -14.61 -11.95
C TRP A 96 14.55 -14.09 -13.01
N SER A 97 14.33 -14.47 -14.26
CA SER A 97 15.05 -13.90 -15.39
C SER A 97 14.44 -12.58 -15.85
N ILE A 98 15.27 -11.71 -16.42
CA ILE A 98 14.81 -10.48 -17.06
C ILE A 98 14.26 -10.86 -18.43
N TYR A 99 12.99 -10.54 -18.69
CA TYR A 99 12.38 -10.76 -19.99
C TYR A 99 12.77 -9.61 -20.92
N THR A 100 13.60 -9.91 -21.91
CA THR A 100 13.92 -9.00 -23.01
C THR A 100 13.07 -9.34 -24.22
N SER A 101 12.27 -8.38 -24.70
CA SER A 101 11.55 -8.48 -25.97
C SER A 101 12.11 -7.47 -26.97
N LEU A 102 12.44 -7.96 -28.16
CA LEU A 102 12.81 -7.16 -29.33
C LEU A 102 11.52 -6.73 -30.03
N ILE A 103 11.24 -5.43 -30.06
CA ILE A 103 10.01 -4.90 -30.69
C ILE A 103 10.30 -4.39 -32.11
N TYR A 104 11.47 -3.77 -32.32
CA TYR A 104 11.94 -3.24 -33.60
C TYR A 104 13.47 -3.29 -33.62
N GLU A 105 14.09 -3.27 -34.80
CA GLU A 105 15.51 -3.62 -35.03
C GLU A 105 16.57 -2.95 -34.13
N ASN A 106 16.24 -1.89 -33.38
CA ASN A 106 17.11 -1.27 -32.37
C ASN A 106 16.45 -1.00 -31.00
N PHE A 107 15.20 -1.42 -30.75
CA PHE A 107 14.50 -1.17 -29.49
C PHE A 107 14.25 -2.48 -28.73
N THR A 108 15.02 -2.67 -27.65
CA THR A 108 14.85 -3.76 -26.69
C THR A 108 14.08 -3.24 -25.49
N ILE A 109 12.93 -3.85 -25.18
CA ILE A 109 12.26 -3.60 -23.90
C ILE A 109 12.68 -4.68 -22.92
N LYS A 110 13.27 -4.23 -21.82
CA LYS A 110 13.54 -5.07 -20.64
C LYS A 110 12.39 -4.97 -19.66
N VAL A 111 11.86 -6.12 -19.24
CA VAL A 111 10.85 -6.24 -18.19
C VAL A 111 11.42 -7.12 -17.09
N ASP A 112 11.58 -6.54 -15.90
CA ASP A 112 12.04 -7.23 -14.70
C ASP A 112 10.92 -7.27 -13.65
N LEU A 113 10.41 -8.47 -13.37
CA LEU A 113 9.33 -8.69 -12.42
C LEU A 113 9.75 -8.46 -10.97
N VAL A 114 11.04 -8.62 -10.65
CA VAL A 114 11.59 -8.34 -9.31
C VAL A 114 11.60 -6.84 -9.08
N LEU A 115 11.96 -6.08 -10.11
CA LEU A 115 11.94 -4.62 -10.05
C LEU A 115 10.51 -4.06 -10.04
N PHE A 116 9.58 -4.71 -10.73
CA PHE A 116 8.14 -4.44 -10.58
C PHE A 116 7.68 -4.67 -9.13
N SER A 117 8.00 -5.83 -8.54
CA SER A 117 7.66 -6.13 -7.15
C SER A 117 8.21 -5.08 -6.19
N GLY A 118 9.49 -4.73 -6.29
CA GLY A 118 10.10 -3.68 -5.49
C GLY A 118 9.38 -2.33 -5.65
N SER A 119 9.00 -1.98 -6.88
CA SER A 119 8.24 -0.74 -7.17
C SER A 119 6.84 -0.77 -6.55
N VAL A 120 6.15 -1.92 -6.57
CA VAL A 120 4.84 -2.10 -5.92
C VAL A 120 4.96 -1.90 -4.42
N ILE A 121 5.93 -2.55 -3.76
CA ILE A 121 6.12 -2.44 -2.31
C ILE A 121 6.46 -0.99 -1.95
N PHE A 122 7.40 -0.38 -2.68
CA PHE A 122 7.82 1.00 -2.45
C PHE A 122 6.68 2.01 -2.57
N LEU A 123 5.88 1.94 -3.64
CA LEU A 123 4.74 2.84 -3.85
C LEU A 123 3.58 2.59 -2.88
N SER A 124 3.53 1.42 -2.23
CA SER A 124 2.52 1.13 -1.20
C SER A 124 2.85 1.82 0.14
N LEU A 125 4.11 2.21 0.38
CA LEU A 125 4.51 2.88 1.63
C LEU A 125 3.81 4.25 1.82
N PRO A 126 3.87 5.21 0.87
CA PRO A 126 3.12 6.45 0.99
C PRO A 126 1.61 6.22 1.08
N TYR A 127 1.10 5.19 0.40
CA TYR A 127 -0.33 4.84 0.48
C TYR A 127 -0.72 4.43 1.91
N PHE A 128 0.07 3.58 2.58
CA PHE A 128 -0.17 3.25 3.98
C PHE A 128 -0.11 4.50 4.88
N VAL A 129 0.89 5.36 4.70
CA VAL A 129 1.04 6.60 5.50
C VAL A 129 -0.15 7.54 5.33
N ILE A 130 -0.61 7.79 4.10
CA ILE A 130 -1.73 8.71 3.85
C ILE A 130 -3.02 8.16 4.47
N ASN A 131 -3.29 6.86 4.31
CA ASN A 131 -4.47 6.26 4.91
C ASN A 131 -4.37 6.25 6.45
N PHE A 132 -3.17 6.03 7.00
CA PHE A 132 -2.90 6.10 8.44
C PHE A 132 -3.22 7.48 9.01
N LEU A 133 -2.72 8.56 8.38
CA LEU A 133 -3.02 9.93 8.79
C LEU A 133 -4.51 10.25 8.69
N SER A 134 -5.19 9.71 7.68
CA SER A 134 -6.64 9.90 7.50
C SER A 134 -7.43 9.25 8.64
N ILE A 135 -7.01 8.07 9.11
CA ILE A 135 -7.63 7.38 10.25
C ILE A 135 -7.42 8.16 11.55
N GLN A 136 -6.20 8.66 11.79
CA GLN A 136 -5.92 9.49 12.96
C GLN A 136 -6.80 10.74 12.98
N LYS A 137 -6.93 11.40 11.83
CA LYS A 137 -7.82 12.56 11.71
C LYS A 137 -9.26 12.21 12.05
N LEU A 138 -9.79 11.11 11.48
CA LEU A 138 -11.16 10.65 11.77
C LEU A 138 -11.37 10.37 13.27
N ASN A 139 -10.39 9.78 13.94
CA ASN A 139 -10.46 9.51 15.37
C ASN A 139 -10.55 10.82 16.19
N ASN A 140 -9.76 11.84 15.82
CA ASN A 140 -9.81 13.15 16.47
C ASN A 140 -11.16 13.84 16.20
N ASP A 141 -11.66 13.79 14.96
CA ASP A 141 -12.95 14.38 14.59
C ASP A 141 -14.11 13.76 15.39
N ILE A 142 -14.05 12.43 15.65
CA ILE A 142 -15.02 11.73 16.51
C ILE A 142 -14.93 12.22 17.96
N PHE A 143 -13.71 12.33 18.50
CA PHE A 143 -13.49 12.81 19.86
C PHE A 143 -14.01 14.23 20.08
N ASP A 144 -13.74 15.13 19.13
CA ASP A 144 -14.20 16.52 19.18
C ASP A 144 -15.73 16.58 19.13
N ARG A 145 -16.36 15.73 18.32
CA ARG A 145 -17.82 15.67 18.21
C ARG A 145 -18.49 15.17 19.49
N VAL A 146 -17.94 14.12 20.12
CA VAL A 146 -18.43 13.61 21.40
C VAL A 146 -18.33 14.68 22.49
N SER A 147 -17.23 15.45 22.49
CA SER A 147 -17.03 16.55 23.43
C SER A 147 -18.06 17.67 23.27
N GLN A 148 -18.45 17.99 22.02
CA GLN A 148 -19.50 18.99 21.74
C GLN A 148 -20.90 18.53 22.14
N GLU A 149 -21.24 17.24 22.03
CA GLU A 149 -22.57 16.71 22.38
C GLU A 149 -22.77 16.53 23.90
N THR A 150 -21.69 16.61 24.68
CA THR A 150 -21.71 16.44 26.15
C THR A 150 -21.79 17.78 26.90
N GLN A 151 -21.57 18.90 26.21
CA GLN A 151 -21.81 20.27 26.72
C GLN A 151 -23.28 20.67 26.52
#